data_AF-A0A7W4ZV77-F1
#
_entry.id   AF-A0A7W4ZV77-F1
#
_cell.length_a   1.000
_cell.length_b   1.000
_cell.length_c   1.000
_cell.angle_alpha   90.00
_cell.angle_beta   90.00
_cell.angle_gamma   90.00
#
_symmetry.space_group_name_H-M   'P 1'
#
loop_
_entity.id
_entity.type
_entity.pdbx_description
1 polymer ?
#
loop_
_entity_poly.entity_id
_entity_poly.type
_entity_poly.pdbx_seq_one_letter_code
_entity_poly.pdbx_strand_id
1 'polypeptide(L)' 'MVAAHAWDLRGARAVGLRTAYVRRPVGDPPTSSDDFDGRFDGLGQLVGALTPGQVASGSA' A
#
# COMPACT_ATOMS: atom_id res chain seq x y z
N MET A 1 4.37 2.55 -4.04
CA MET A 1 3.85 3.71 -3.30
C MET A 1 2.80 3.24 -2.31
N VAL A 2 2.85 3.74 -1.07
CA VAL A 2 1.85 3.47 -0.03
C VAL A 2 1.32 4.80 0.46
N ALA A 3 0.01 4.99 0.47
CA ALA A 3 -0.59 6.23 0.95
C ALA A 3 -1.99 6.01 1.52
N ALA A 4 -2.41 6.95 2.38
CA ALA A 4 -3.76 7.02 2.92
C ALA A 4 -4.69 7.91 2.10
N HIS A 5 -4.17 8.60 1.10
CA HIS A 5 -4.92 9.45 0.19
C HIS A 5 -4.95 8.82 -1.20
N ALA A 6 -6.14 8.60 -1.75
CA ALA A 6 -6.29 8.00 -3.07
C ALA A 6 -5.72 8.88 -4.20
N TRP A 7 -5.73 10.22 -4.06
CA TRP A 7 -5.13 11.13 -5.04
C TRP A 7 -3.62 10.91 -5.24
N ASP A 8 -2.88 10.59 -4.19
CA ASP A 8 -1.43 10.34 -4.25
C ASP A 8 -1.15 9.02 -5.00
N LEU A 9 -1.94 7.99 -4.73
CA LEU A 9 -1.84 6.71 -5.42
C LEU A 9 -2.22 6.79 -6.89
N ARG A 10 -3.20 7.62 -7.26
CA ARG A 10 -3.54 7.88 -8.67
C ARG A 10 -2.34 8.48 -9.42
N GLY A 11 -1.65 9.44 -8.82
CA GLY A 11 -0.41 10.01 -9.37
C GLY A 11 0.70 8.96 -9.50
N ALA A 12 0.91 8.15 -8.46
CA ALA A 12 1.91 7.08 -8.47
C ALA A 12 1.64 6.00 -9.54
N ARG A 13 0.37 5.63 -9.75
CA ARG A 13 -0.04 4.67 -10.79
C ARG A 13 0.16 5.25 -12.19
N ALA A 14 -0.08 6.55 -12.38
CA ALA A 14 0.15 7.23 -13.66
C ALA A 14 1.63 7.19 -14.10
N VAL A 15 2.57 7.02 -13.16
CA VAL A 15 4.01 6.86 -13.45
C VAL A 15 4.49 5.41 -13.33
N GLY A 16 3.58 4.44 -13.28
CA GLY A 16 3.89 3.00 -13.33
C GLY A 16 4.33 2.38 -12.01
N LEU A 17 4.14 3.05 -10.87
CA LEU A 17 4.41 2.45 -9.56
C LEU A 17 3.28 1.52 -9.13
N ARG A 18 3.65 0.40 -8.49
CA ARG A 18 2.71 -0.39 -7.69
C ARG A 18 2.22 0.44 -6.49
N THR A 19 0.94 0.34 -6.16
CA THR A 19 0.23 1.19 -5.21
C THR A 19 -0.47 0.37 -4.13
N ALA A 20 -0.43 0.85 -2.88
CA ALA A 20 -1.17 0.26 -1.78
C ALA A 20 -1.86 1.34 -0.94
N TYR A 21 -3.16 1.20 -0.76
CA TYR A 21 -3.97 2.07 0.09
C TYR A 21 -4.00 1.57 1.52
N VAL A 22 -3.78 2.47 2.48
CA VAL A 22 -3.94 2.20 3.91
C VAL A 22 -5.04 3.10 4.47
N ARG A 23 -6.13 2.50 4.96
CA ARG A 23 -7.28 3.22 5.52
C ARG A 23 -6.83 4.09 6.71
N ARG A 24 -7.24 5.35 6.72
CA ARG A 24 -7.11 6.28 7.85
C ARG A 24 -8.39 7.10 8.00
N PRO A 25 -8.78 7.50 9.23
CA PRO A 25 -10.04 8.22 9.47
C PRO A 25 -10.21 9.54 8.71
N VAL A 26 -9.12 10.20 8.31
CA VAL A 26 -9.13 11.54 7.66
C VAL A 26 -8.45 11.51 6.28
N GLY A 27 -8.35 10.34 5.65
CA GLY A 27 -7.77 10.20 4.31
C GLY A 27 -8.77 10.44 3.18
N ASP A 28 -8.28 10.86 2.02
CA ASP A 28 -9.06 10.88 0.76
C ASP A 28 -9.44 9.43 0.40
N PRO A 29 -10.75 9.10 0.44
CA PRO A 29 -11.18 7.72 0.28
C PRO A 29 -11.01 7.25 -1.17
N PRO A 30 -10.74 5.95 -1.40
CA PRO A 30 -10.82 5.38 -2.72
C PRO A 30 -12.24 5.47 -3.28
N THR A 31 -12.32 5.68 -4.59
CA THR A 31 -13.53 5.51 -5.40
C THR A 31 -13.64 4.06 -5.88
N SER A 32 -14.79 3.68 -6.44
CA SER A 32 -14.99 2.36 -7.06
C SER A 32 -14.10 2.13 -8.29
N SER A 33 -13.65 3.20 -8.94
CA SER A 33 -12.74 3.15 -10.08
C SER A 33 -11.26 3.00 -9.71
N ASP A 34 -10.91 3.15 -8.42
CA ASP A 34 -9.51 3.02 -7.99
C ASP A 34 -9.10 1.54 -7.94
N ASP A 35 -8.03 1.23 -8.68
CA ASP A 35 -7.47 -0.11 -8.86
C ASP A 35 -6.04 -0.16 -8.30
N PHE A 36 -5.95 -0.18 -6.96
CA PHE A 36 -4.69 -0.27 -6.22
C PHE A 36 -4.29 -1.73 -6.04
N ASP A 37 -2.99 -2.02 -6.15
CA ASP A 37 -2.44 -3.38 -5.99
C ASP A 37 -2.66 -3.98 -4.60
N GLY A 38 -2.87 -3.13 -3.59
CA GLY A 38 -3.19 -3.56 -2.22
C GLY A 38 -4.11 -2.58 -1.49
N ARG A 39 -4.95 -3.12 -0.62
CA ARG A 39 -5.81 -2.36 0.29
C ARG A 39 -5.69 -2.92 1.69
N PHE A 40 -5.39 -2.05 2.64
CA PHE A 40 -5.11 -2.43 4.02
C PHE A 40 -5.86 -1.53 5.00
N ASP A 41 -6.34 -2.10 6.11
CA ASP A 41 -7.01 -1.34 7.17
C ASP A 41 -6.02 -0.71 8.16
N GLY A 42 -4.74 -1.08 8.08
CA GLY A 42 -3.70 -0.52 8.92
C GLY A 42 -2.30 -0.98 8.51
N LEU A 43 -1.29 -0.32 9.10
CA LEU A 43 0.11 -0.59 8.78
C LEU A 43 0.56 -2.01 9.18
N GLY A 44 0.00 -2.59 10.24
CA GLY A 44 0.33 -3.96 10.64
C GLY A 44 -0.03 -5.00 9.56
N GLN A 45 -1.20 -4.85 8.93
CA GLN A 45 -1.63 -5.72 7.84
C GLN A 45 -0.75 -5.52 6.59
N LEU A 46 -0.39 -4.27 6.29
CA LEU A 46 0.54 -3.95 5.21
C LEU A 46 1.90 -4.61 5.44
N VAL A 47 2.48 -4.46 6.64
CA VAL A 47 3.77 -5.07 6.98
C VAL A 47 3.70 -6.58 6.81
N GLY A 48 2.67 -7.24 7.36
CA GLY A 48 2.49 -8.68 7.22
C GLY A 48 2.43 -9.15 5.76
N ALA A 49 1.81 -8.36 4.88
CA ALA A 49 1.75 -8.68 3.45
C ALA A 49 3.07 -8.42 2.70
N LEU A 50 3.91 -7.49 3.17
CA LEU A 50 5.19 -7.16 2.55
C LEU A 50 6.36 -8.00 3.07
N THR A 51 6.22 -8.64 4.24
CA THR A 51 7.29 -9.44 4.86
C THR A 51 6.95 -10.93 5.04
N PRO A 52 6.44 -11.66 4.03
CA PRO A 52 6.26 -13.10 4.14
C PRO A 52 7.64 -13.78 4.23
N GLY A 53 7.98 -14.31 5.41
CA GLY A 53 9.18 -15.09 5.65
C GLY A 53 10.48 -14.31 5.43
N GLN A 54 10.86 -13.45 6.37
CA GLN A 54 12.26 -13.01 6.48
C GLN A 54 13.14 -14.25 6.70
N VAL A 55 13.57 -14.90 5.61
CA VAL A 55 14.76 -15.75 5.63
C VAL A 55 15.89 -14.84 6.09
N ALA A 56 16.42 -15.14 7.27
CA ALA A 56 17.55 -14.44 7.86
C ALA A 56 18.70 -14.41 6.85
N SER A 57 18.85 -13.31 6.12
CA SER A 57 20.06 -13.07 5.34
C SER A 57 21.11 -12.56 6.31
N GLY A 58 21.72 -13.50 7.00
CA GLY A 58 22.87 -13.31 7.88
C GLY A 58 23.71 -14.59 7.81
N SER A 59 24.46 -14.71 6.72
CA SER A 59 25.44 -15.75 6.44
C SER A 59 26.57 -15.77 7.48
N ALA A 60 27.19 -16.94 7.58
CA ALA A 60 28.37 -17.29 8.38
C ALA A 60 29.56 -16.32 8.26
#